data_AF-A0A7J3XAG4-F1
#
_entry.id   AF-A0A7J3XAG4-F1
#
_cell.length_a   1.000
_cell.length_b   1.000
_cell.length_c   1.000
_cell.angle_alpha   90.00
_cell.angle_beta   90.00
_cell.angle_gamma   90.00
#
_symmetry.space_group_name_H-M   'P 1'
#
loop_
_entity.id
_entity.type
_entity.pdbx_description
1 polymer ?
#
loop_
_entity_poly.entity_id
_entity_poly.type
_entity_poly.pdbx_seq_one_letter_code
_entity_poly.pdbx_strand_id
1 'polypeptide(L)'
;MGLARFLARRVATFVPTVIGVLLITYIIAYSIPGDPVRAWVGEKLLNPEALERVREKYKFNAPWYEQFTFFVTQLMKAELEDPIRHRNVFDE
;
A
#
# COMPACT_ATOMS: atom_id res chain seq x y z
N MET A 1 12.75 35.06 6.64
CA MET A 1 13.05 33.61 6.69
C MET A 1 13.29 33.14 5.26
N GLY A 2 14.38 32.43 4.97
CA GLY A 2 14.64 31.96 3.61
C GLY A 2 13.57 30.97 3.13
N LEU A 3 13.23 31.03 1.84
CA LEU A 3 12.24 30.17 1.19
C LEU A 3 12.50 28.68 1.49
N ALA A 4 13.76 28.24 1.48
CA ALA A 4 14.16 26.87 1.78
C ALA A 4 13.83 26.44 3.23
N ARG A 5 14.01 27.32 4.22
CA ARG A 5 13.67 27.04 5.63
C ARG A 5 12.15 26.97 5.84
N PHE A 6 11.40 27.82 5.13
CA PHE A 6 9.94 27.78 5.12
C PHE A 6 9.42 26.48 4.49
N LEU A 7 9.93 26.10 3.32
CA LEU A 7 9.60 24.84 2.64
C LEU A 7 9.95 23.62 3.51
N ALA A 8 11.16 23.58 4.09
CA ALA A 8 11.57 22.49 4.97
C ALA A 8 10.63 22.33 6.18
N ARG A 9 10.26 23.44 6.84
CA ARG A 9 9.29 23.40 7.94
C ARG A 9 7.91 22.93 7.49
N ARG A 10 7.47 23.37 6.32
CA ARG A 10 6.17 22.98 5.74
C ARG A 10 6.13 21.48 5.42
N VAL A 11 7.16 20.95 4.76
CA VAL A 11 7.30 19.53 4.47
C VAL A 11 7.40 18.72 5.75
N ALA A 12 8.20 19.17 6.73
CA ALA A 12 8.33 18.51 8.02
C ALA A 12 7.01 18.43 8.80
N THR A 13 6.11 19.42 8.66
CA THR A 13 4.77 19.35 9.23
C THR A 13 3.78 18.56 8.37
N PHE A 14 3.98 18.51 7.06
CA PHE A 14 3.10 17.83 6.11
C PHE A 14 3.26 16.30 6.17
N VAL A 15 4.50 15.82 6.22
CA VAL A 15 4.83 14.38 6.30
C VAL A 15 4.07 13.66 7.42
N PRO A 16 4.10 14.12 8.70
CA PRO A 16 3.36 13.44 9.76
C PRO A 16 1.84 13.51 9.59
N THR A 17 1.30 14.57 8.98
CA THR A 17 -0.13 14.64 8.65
C THR A 17 -0.51 13.58 7.63
N VAL A 18 0.27 13.45 6.54
CA VAL A 18 0.03 12.43 5.51
C VAL A 18 0.15 11.03 6.10
N ILE A 19 1.20 10.76 6.90
CA ILE A 19 1.36 9.48 7.59
C ILE A 19 0.18 9.21 8.52
N GLY A 20 -0.29 10.20 9.27
CA GLY A 20 -1.45 10.06 10.15
C GLY A 20 -2.73 9.69 9.39
N VAL A 21 -3.01 10.38 8.26
CA VAL A 21 -4.16 10.07 7.41
C VAL A 21 -4.03 8.68 6.79
N LEU A 22 -2.85 8.31 6.29
CA LEU A 22 -2.58 6.98 5.76
C LEU A 22 -2.80 5.91 6.84
N LEU A 23 -2.29 6.12 8.05
CA LEU A 23 -2.44 5.17 9.15
C LEU A 23 -3.90 5.00 9.58
N ILE A 24 -4.66 6.10 9.69
CA ILE A 24 -6.09 6.04 10.03
C ILE A 24 -6.88 5.31 8.94
N THR A 25 -6.70 5.69 7.68
CA THR A 25 -7.38 5.05 6.55
C THR A 25 -7.04 3.56 6.47
N TYR A 26 -5.80 3.21 6.77
CA TYR A 26 -5.33 1.83 6.81
C TYR A 26 -5.98 1.02 7.93
N ILE A 27 -6.05 1.55 9.15
CA ILE A 27 -6.69 0.88 10.28
C ILE A 27 -8.18 0.65 9.97
N ILE A 28 -8.86 1.64 9.40
CA ILE A 28 -10.25 1.50 8.97
C ILE A 28 -10.38 0.37 7.94
N ALA A 29 -9.53 0.38 6.90
CA ALA A 29 -9.54 -0.66 5.86
C ALA A 29 -9.26 -2.06 6.42
N TYR A 30 -8.30 -2.18 7.33
CA TYR A 30 -7.98 -3.44 8.02
C TYR A 30 -9.12 -3.93 8.92
N SER A 31 -9.94 -3.00 9.44
CA SER A 31 -11.09 -3.32 10.29
C SER A 31 -12.31 -3.81 9.50
N ILE A 32 -12.30 -3.67 8.17
CA ILE A 32 -13.38 -4.19 7.32
C ILE A 32 -13.27 -5.71 7.26
N PRO A 33 -14.30 -6.45 7.73
CA PRO A 33 -14.32 -7.91 7.61
C PRO A 33 -14.49 -8.27 6.13
N GLY A 34 -13.41 -8.76 5.51
CA GLY A 34 -13.37 -9.10 4.10
C GLY A 34 -11.99 -9.58 3.70
N ASP A 35 -11.89 -10.18 2.52
CA ASP A 35 -10.61 -10.62 1.98
C ASP A 35 -10.08 -9.56 0.99
N PRO A 36 -9.12 -8.72 1.41
CA PRO A 36 -8.63 -7.62 0.57
C PRO A 36 -8.03 -8.12 -0.74
N VAL A 37 -7.50 -9.35 -0.74
CA VAL A 37 -6.99 -9.99 -1.96
C VAL A 37 -8.11 -10.27 -2.95
N ARG A 38 -9.24 -10.80 -2.48
CA ARG A 38 -10.44 -11.00 -3.32
C ARG A 38 -11.04 -9.69 -3.79
N ALA A 39 -11.02 -8.65 -2.97
CA ALA A 39 -11.49 -7.32 -3.37
C ALA A 39 -10.61 -6.71 -4.48
N TRP A 40 -9.29 -6.92 -4.42
CA TRP A 40 -8.35 -6.39 -5.41
C TRP A 40 -8.39 -7.17 -6.74
N VAL A 41 -8.37 -8.49 -6.65
CA VAL A 41 -8.28 -9.36 -7.82
C VAL A 41 -9.65 -9.58 -8.47
N GLY A 42 -10.73 -9.43 -7.70
CA GLY A 42 -12.09 -9.77 -8.12
C GLY A 42 -12.22 -11.26 -8.44
N GLU A 43 -13.13 -11.59 -9.35
CA GLU A 43 -13.36 -12.98 -9.81
C GLU A 43 -12.27 -13.51 -10.75
N LYS A 44 -11.18 -12.77 -10.98
CA LYS A 44 -10.15 -13.17 -11.96
C LYS A 44 -9.19 -14.24 -11.46
N LEU A 45 -8.98 -14.35 -10.14
CA LEU A 45 -8.27 -15.49 -9.54
C LEU A 45 -9.26 -16.25 -8.65
N LEU A 46 -9.99 -17.18 -9.26
CA LEU A 46 -10.85 -18.15 -8.53
C LEU A 46 -10.04 -19.33 -7.97
N ASN A 47 -8.77 -19.48 -8.37
CA ASN A 47 -7.90 -20.54 -7.85
C ASN A 47 -7.40 -20.18 -6.43
N PRO A 48 -7.74 -20.97 -5.39
CA PRO A 48 -7.33 -20.70 -4.01
C PRO A 48 -5.80 -20.64 -3.83
N GLU A 49 -5.04 -21.44 -4.58
CA GLU A 49 -3.57 -21.47 -4.49
C GLU A 49 -2.94 -20.19 -5.07
N ALA A 50 -3.56 -19.60 -6.09
CA ALA A 50 -3.12 -18.31 -6.63
C ALA A 50 -3.45 -17.16 -5.66
N LEU A 51 -4.62 -17.22 -5.02
CA LEU A 51 -5.04 -16.28 -3.98
C LEU A 51 -4.09 -16.25 -2.78
N GLU A 52 -3.66 -17.41 -2.29
CA GLU A 52 -2.69 -17.50 -1.19
C GLU A 52 -1.32 -16.95 -1.57
N ARG A 53 -0.84 -17.24 -2.80
CA ARG A 53 0.41 -16.66 -3.30
C ARG A 53 0.37 -15.14 -3.38
N VAL A 54 -0.75 -14.56 -3.83
CA VAL A 54 -0.93 -13.10 -3.83
C VAL A 54 -1.00 -12.58 -2.38
N ARG A 55 -1.71 -13.28 -1.49
CA ARG A 55 -1.80 -12.89 -0.08
C ARG A 55 -0.42 -12.79 0.58
N GLU A 56 0.44 -13.78 0.36
CA GLU A 56 1.80 -13.78 0.90
C GLU A 56 2.71 -12.76 0.21
N LYS A 57 2.67 -12.68 -1.13
CA LYS A 57 3.52 -11.75 -1.91
C LYS A 57 3.31 -10.30 -1.50
N TYR A 58 2.06 -9.90 -1.29
CA TYR A 58 1.69 -8.52 -0.95
C TYR A 58 1.47 -8.31 0.56
N LYS A 59 1.88 -9.27 1.40
CA LYS A 59 1.83 -9.17 2.86
C LYS A 59 0.43 -8.92 3.44
N PHE A 60 -0.62 -9.37 2.74
CA PHE A 60 -2.01 -9.27 3.22
C PHE A 60 -2.31 -10.18 4.42
N ASN A 61 -1.41 -11.12 4.74
CA ASN A 61 -1.45 -11.94 5.96
C ASN A 61 -0.60 -11.36 7.11
N ALA A 62 0.15 -10.28 6.86
CA ALA A 62 1.00 -9.67 7.87
C ALA A 62 0.25 -8.59 8.66
N PRO A 63 0.75 -8.21 9.85
CA PRO A 63 0.22 -7.06 10.58
C PRO A 63 0.23 -5.79 9.74
N TRP A 64 -0.69 -4.87 10.04
CA TRP A 64 -0.91 -3.64 9.28
C TRP A 64 0.36 -2.82 9.02
N TYR A 65 1.30 -2.82 9.97
CA TYR A 65 2.55 -2.07 9.86
C TYR A 65 3.51 -2.70 8.84
N GLU A 66 3.58 -4.02 8.73
CA GLU A 66 4.42 -4.70 7.72
C GLU A 66 3.87 -4.49 6.32
N GLN A 67 2.55 -4.59 6.19
CA GLN A 67 1.89 -4.39 4.91
C GLN A 67 1.99 -2.92 4.46
N PHE A 68 1.94 -1.96 5.39
CA PHE A 68 2.19 -0.55 5.12
C PHE A 68 3.64 -0.27 4.72
N THR A 69 4.64 -0.79 5.45
CA THR A 69 6.06 -0.58 5.10
C THR A 69 6.40 -1.21 3.76
N PHE A 70 5.83 -2.38 3.45
CA PHE A 70 5.94 -2.99 2.12
C PHE A 70 5.38 -2.06 1.04
N PHE A 71 4.14 -1.58 1.20
CA PHE A 71 3.50 -0.69 0.23
C PHE A 71 4.33 0.59 -0.01
N VAL A 72 4.75 1.28 1.06
CA VAL A 72 5.55 2.50 0.94
C VAL A 72 6.90 2.21 0.26
N THR A 73 7.55 1.10 0.58
CA THR A 73 8.84 0.73 -0.03
C THR A 73 8.70 0.47 -1.53
N GLN A 74 7.68 -0.31 -1.93
CA GLN A 74 7.42 -0.59 -3.35
C GLN A 74 7.01 0.65 -4.12
N LEU A 75 6.24 1.54 -3.48
CA LEU A 75 5.85 2.83 -4.05
C LEU A 75 7.08 3.72 -4.29
N MET A 76 7.97 3.81 -3.30
CA MET A 76 9.20 4.62 -3.38
C MET A 76 10.18 4.08 -4.43
N LYS A 77 10.20 2.76 -4.66
CA LYS A 77 10.99 2.14 -5.72
C LYS A 77 10.34 2.18 -7.10
N ALA A 78 9.06 2.58 -7.16
CA ALA A 78 8.22 2.46 -8.36
C ALA A 78 8.21 1.03 -8.92
N GLU A 79 8.19 0.00 -8.07
CA GLU A 79 8.22 -1.43 -8.43
C GLU A 79 6.92 -2.15 -8.05
N LEU A 80 5.82 -1.41 -7.93
CA LEU A 80 4.54 -1.99 -7.55
C LEU A 80 3.96 -2.77 -8.73
N GLU A 81 3.90 -4.10 -8.62
CA GLU A 81 3.35 -4.97 -9.66
C GLU A 81 1.84 -5.22 -9.49
N ASP A 82 1.15 -5.41 -10.61
CA ASP A 82 -0.23 -5.90 -10.66
C ASP A 82 -0.26 -7.43 -10.45
N PRO A 83 -1.05 -7.96 -9.51
CA PRO A 83 -1.12 -9.40 -9.19
C PRO A 83 -1.74 -10.26 -10.31
N ILE A 84 -2.49 -9.66 -11.23
CA ILE A 84 -3.16 -10.34 -12.35
C ILE A 84 -2.30 -10.25 -13.61
N ARG A 85 -1.77 -9.05 -13.89
CA ARG A 85 -1.05 -8.76 -15.13
C ARG A 85 0.46 -8.95 -15.03
N HIS A 86 0.99 -9.11 -13.80
CA HIS A 86 2.43 -9.25 -13.51
C HIS A 86 3.29 -8.17 -14.18
N ARG A 87 2.75 -6.96 -14.27
CA ARG A 87 3.42 -5.79 -14.83
C ARG A 87 3.44 -4.67 -13.81
N ASN A 88 4.40 -3.78 -13.92
CA ASN A 88 4.45 -2.60 -13.08
C ASN A 88 3.19 -1.75 -13.29
N VAL A 89 2.63 -1.22 -12.20
CA VAL A 89 1.49 -0.31 -12.25
C VAL A 89 1.89 1.05 -12.82
N PHE A 90 3.18 1.39 -12.79
CA PHE A 90 3.72 2.64 -13.33
C PHE A 90 4.09 2.59 -14.81
N ASP A 91 4.19 1.39 -15.39
CA ASP A 91 4.44 1.21 -16.81
C ASP A 91 3.08 1.22 -17.54
N GLU A 92 2.63 2.41 -17.96
CA GLU A 92 1.41 2.62 -18.74
C GLU A 92 1.64 2.41 -20.25
#